data_AF-X0Z5X8-F1
#
_entry.id   AF-X0Z5X8-F1
#
_cell.length_a   1.000
_cell.length_b   1.000
_cell.length_c   1.000
_cell.angle_alpha   90.00
_cell.angle_beta   90.00
_cell.angle_gamma   90.00
#
_symmetry.space_group_name_H-M   'P 1'
#
loop_
_entity.id
_entity.type
_entity.pdbx_description
1 polymer ?
#
loop_
_entity_poly.entity_id
_entity_poly.type
_entity_poly.pdbx_seq_one_letter_code
_entity_poly.pdbx_strand_id
1 'polypeptide(L)'
;LDIWLGILGLTRQDIIIDNIVKCFTNNNRSPVPCEVYFCRDRFLPSVFGLYQPAVVFILGQCACQGIFDRNFSVTTNLGRIFNYKFYGRNIHLIPLYHPGYCLRNPSSKQKMEVILQNLKDFVESKVVHV
;
A
#
# COMPACT_ATOMS: atom_id res chain seq x y z
N LEU A 1 3.99 3.10 11.40
CA LEU A 1 4.46 3.34 10.03
C LEU A 1 5.93 3.68 10.03
N ASP A 2 6.39 4.66 10.82
CA ASP A 2 7.83 5.02 10.91
C ASP A 2 8.74 3.83 11.20
N ILE A 3 8.34 2.97 12.14
CA ILE A 3 9.06 1.72 12.45
C ILE A 3 9.22 0.85 11.20
N TRP A 4 8.19 0.75 10.36
CA TRP A 4 8.23 -0.05 9.14
C TRP A 4 9.16 0.54 8.08
N LEU A 5 9.20 1.88 7.98
CA LEU A 5 10.14 2.57 7.10
C LEU A 5 11.58 2.31 7.54
N GLY A 6 11.86 2.39 8.84
CA GLY A 6 13.18 2.08 9.40
C GLY A 6 13.64 0.65 9.09
N ILE A 7 12.74 -0.34 9.15
CA ILE A 7 13.05 -1.72 8.76
C ILE A 7 13.43 -1.81 7.27
N LEU A 8 12.72 -1.08 6.42
CA LEU A 8 12.99 -1.01 4.98
C LEU A 8 14.18 -0.11 4.61
N GLY A 9 14.84 0.53 5.59
CA GLY A 9 15.91 1.49 5.32
C GLY A 9 15.44 2.80 4.68
N LEU A 10 14.15 3.13 4.79
CA LEU A 10 13.54 4.32 4.21
C LEU A 10 13.26 5.39 5.27
N THR A 11 13.28 6.64 4.84
CA THR A 11 12.86 7.81 5.60
C THR A 11 11.50 8.32 5.12
N ARG A 12 10.93 9.30 5.84
CA ARG A 12 9.69 9.97 5.41
C ARG A 12 9.84 10.78 4.13
N GLN A 13 11.06 11.18 3.78
CA GLN A 13 11.34 11.96 2.58
C GLN A 13 11.40 11.07 1.34
N ASP A 14 11.70 9.77 1.52
CA ASP A 14 11.82 8.79 0.42
C ASP A 14 10.46 8.25 -0.05
N ILE A 15 9.37 8.62 0.62
CA ILE A 15 8.04 8.06 0.35
C ILE A 15 6.98 9.13 0.17
N ILE A 16 5.96 8.77 -0.59
CA ILE A 16 4.68 9.49 -0.61
C ILE A 16 3.64 8.59 0.03
N ILE A 17 2.84 9.19 0.93
CA ILE A 17 1.72 8.50 1.58
C ILE A 17 0.46 9.04 0.96
N ASP A 18 -0.40 8.12 0.57
CA ASP A 18 -1.68 8.48 -0.01
C ASP A 18 -2.80 7.52 0.41
N ASN A 19 -4.02 8.05 0.48
CA ASN A 19 -5.21 7.30 0.82
C ASN A 19 -6.07 7.05 -0.41
N ILE A 20 -6.69 5.88 -0.49
CA ILE A 20 -7.55 5.51 -1.62
C ILE A 20 -8.81 6.40 -1.72
N VAL A 21 -9.30 6.92 -0.59
CA VAL A 21 -10.35 7.94 -0.51
C VAL A 21 -9.76 9.23 0.05
N LYS A 22 -10.06 10.36 -0.58
CA LYS A 22 -9.51 11.69 -0.20
C LYS A 22 -10.35 12.44 0.82
N CYS A 23 -11.60 12.06 0.98
CA CYS A 23 -12.56 12.74 1.85
C CYS A 23 -12.74 11.96 3.14
N PHE A 24 -12.89 12.69 4.26
CA PHE A 24 -13.25 12.07 5.53
C PHE A 24 -14.69 11.56 5.47
N THR A 25 -14.94 10.36 5.96
CA THR A 25 -16.28 9.79 6.02
C THR A 25 -16.98 10.22 7.30
N ASN A 26 -18.30 10.38 7.24
CA ASN A 26 -19.09 10.66 8.45
C ASN A 26 -18.88 9.54 9.49
N ASN A 27 -18.56 9.93 10.71
CA ASN A 27 -18.26 9.04 11.84
C ASN A 27 -17.11 8.03 11.59
N ASN A 28 -16.17 8.35 10.69
CA ASN A 28 -15.02 7.50 10.38
C ASN A 28 -15.41 6.07 9.96
N ARG A 29 -16.59 5.91 9.36
CA ARG A 29 -17.03 4.64 8.80
C ARG A 29 -16.10 4.20 7.68
N SER A 30 -16.09 2.90 7.38
CA SER A 30 -15.47 2.41 6.16
C SER A 30 -16.10 3.09 4.93
N PRO A 31 -15.30 3.47 3.92
CA PRO A 31 -15.85 3.99 2.68
C PRO A 31 -16.62 2.88 1.96
N VAL A 32 -17.68 3.27 1.28
CA VAL A 32 -18.45 2.33 0.44
C VAL A 32 -17.75 2.15 -0.91
N PRO A 33 -17.98 1.03 -1.62
CA PRO A 33 -17.25 0.74 -2.86
C PRO A 33 -17.31 1.85 -3.91
N CYS A 34 -18.46 2.52 -4.06
CA CYS A 34 -18.59 3.63 -5.02
C CYS A 34 -17.68 4.82 -4.68
N GLU A 35 -17.50 5.16 -3.41
CA GLU A 35 -16.58 6.22 -2.96
C GLU A 35 -15.13 5.86 -3.28
N VAL A 36 -14.76 4.59 -3.03
CA VAL A 36 -13.43 4.06 -3.31
C VAL A 36 -13.14 4.10 -4.81
N TYR A 37 -14.03 3.57 -5.65
CA TYR A 37 -13.82 3.52 -7.09
C TYR A 37 -13.77 4.91 -7.71
N PHE A 38 -14.67 5.81 -7.29
CA PHE A 38 -14.66 7.18 -7.75
C PHE A 38 -13.33 7.88 -7.44
N CYS A 39 -12.87 7.82 -6.18
CA CYS A 39 -11.61 8.46 -5.80
C CYS A 39 -10.40 7.82 -6.48
N ARG A 40 -10.38 6.48 -6.57
CA ARG A 40 -9.33 5.74 -7.27
C ARG A 40 -9.22 6.23 -8.72
N ASP A 41 -10.31 6.18 -9.48
CA ASP A 41 -10.30 6.50 -10.90
C ASP A 41 -9.96 7.96 -11.16
N ARG A 42 -10.37 8.86 -10.25
CA ARG A 42 -10.12 10.28 -10.38
C ARG A 42 -8.68 10.68 -10.06
N PHE A 43 -8.09 10.10 -9.00
CA PHE A 43 -6.84 10.60 -8.42
C PHE A 43 -5.63 9.68 -8.62
N LEU A 44 -5.82 8.36 -8.56
CA LEU A 44 -4.71 7.41 -8.67
C LEU A 44 -3.90 7.61 -9.96
N PRO A 45 -4.51 7.86 -11.14
CA PRO A 45 -3.74 8.07 -12.35
C PRO A 45 -2.82 9.29 -12.28
N SER A 46 -3.27 10.35 -11.60
CA SER A 46 -2.48 11.59 -11.43
C SER A 46 -1.31 11.36 -10.48
N VAL A 47 -1.56 10.66 -9.36
CA VAL A 47 -0.52 10.33 -8.38
C VAL A 47 0.55 9.42 -9.00
N PHE A 48 0.13 8.37 -9.70
CA PHE A 48 1.07 7.44 -10.36
C PHE A 48 1.81 8.09 -11.53
N GLY A 49 1.15 8.99 -12.26
CA GLY A 49 1.77 9.76 -13.34
C GLY A 49 2.83 10.75 -12.84
N LEU A 50 2.54 11.44 -11.72
CA LEU A 50 3.42 12.45 -11.14
C LEU A 50 4.63 11.82 -10.44
N TYR A 51 4.40 10.87 -9.52
CA TYR A 51 5.47 10.32 -8.69
C TYR A 51 6.14 9.09 -9.26
N GLN A 52 5.52 8.43 -10.25
CA GLN A 52 6.10 7.31 -10.99
C GLN A 52 6.69 6.22 -10.07
N PRO A 53 5.92 5.71 -9.08
CA PRO A 53 6.47 4.82 -8.07
C PRO A 53 6.89 3.47 -8.68
N ALA A 54 8.06 2.97 -8.30
CA ALA A 54 8.49 1.61 -8.63
C ALA A 54 7.81 0.56 -7.73
N VAL A 55 7.57 0.91 -6.46
CA VAL A 55 6.96 0.04 -5.44
C VAL A 55 5.83 0.79 -4.74
N VAL A 56 4.69 0.12 -4.54
CA VAL A 56 3.53 0.65 -3.82
C VAL A 56 3.09 -0.36 -2.77
N PHE A 57 3.21 0.03 -1.50
CA PHE A 57 2.62 -0.72 -0.39
C PHE A 57 1.15 -0.34 -0.23
N ILE A 58 0.27 -1.35 -0.31
CA ILE A 58 -1.17 -1.14 -0.18
C ILE A 58 -1.59 -1.61 1.21
N LEU A 59 -1.99 -0.66 2.07
CA LEU A 59 -2.22 -0.93 3.48
C LEU A 59 -3.71 -1.18 3.76
N GLY A 60 -4.05 -2.43 4.07
CA GLY A 60 -5.39 -2.82 4.52
C GLY A 60 -6.37 -3.21 3.43
N GLN A 61 -7.48 -3.81 3.88
CA GLN A 61 -8.47 -4.47 3.04
C GLN A 61 -9.15 -3.52 2.04
N CYS A 62 -9.62 -2.37 2.51
CA CYS A 62 -10.33 -1.39 1.68
C CYS A 62 -9.46 -0.89 0.52
N ALA A 63 -8.18 -0.58 0.77
CA ALA A 63 -7.27 -0.13 -0.26
C ALA A 63 -6.95 -1.24 -1.26
N CYS A 64 -6.69 -2.46 -0.78
CA CYS A 64 -6.43 -3.60 -1.67
C CYS A 64 -7.62 -3.92 -2.56
N GLN A 65 -8.84 -3.89 -2.02
CA GLN A 65 -10.04 -4.12 -2.83
C GLN A 65 -10.30 -3.01 -3.85
N GLY A 66 -9.90 -1.78 -3.52
CA GLY A 66 -9.98 -0.66 -4.47
C GLY A 66 -9.04 -0.85 -5.65
N ILE A 67 -7.81 -1.30 -5.40
CA ILE A 67 -6.76 -1.45 -6.43
C ILE A 67 -6.92 -2.74 -7.25
N PHE A 68 -7.19 -3.87 -6.61
CA PHE A 68 -7.30 -5.17 -7.27
C PHE A 68 -8.75 -5.45 -7.69
N ASP A 69 -9.55 -5.97 -6.74
CA ASP A 69 -10.97 -6.24 -6.92
C ASP A 69 -11.65 -6.45 -5.57
N ARG A 70 -12.99 -6.49 -5.56
CA ARG A 70 -13.79 -6.62 -4.33
C ARG A 70 -13.54 -7.92 -3.55
N ASN A 71 -13.09 -8.98 -4.21
CA ASN A 71 -12.87 -10.30 -3.61
C ASN A 71 -11.44 -10.47 -3.08
N PHE A 72 -10.56 -9.50 -3.34
CA PHE A 72 -9.17 -9.56 -2.89
C PHE A 72 -9.09 -9.71 -1.37
N SER A 73 -8.35 -10.70 -0.88
CA SER A 73 -8.07 -10.91 0.55
C SER A 73 -6.65 -10.47 0.87
N VAL A 74 -6.49 -9.48 1.77
CA VAL A 74 -5.18 -9.05 2.25
C VAL A 74 -4.49 -10.15 3.04
N THR A 75 -5.22 -10.86 3.89
CA THR A 75 -4.66 -11.94 4.72
C THR A 75 -4.03 -13.05 3.88
N THR A 76 -4.69 -13.42 2.78
CA THR A 76 -4.22 -14.49 1.88
C THR A 76 -3.06 -14.04 0.99
N ASN A 77 -2.98 -12.75 0.68
CA ASN A 77 -1.99 -12.20 -0.24
C ASN A 77 -0.93 -11.31 0.45
N LEU A 78 -0.83 -11.41 1.77
CA LEU A 78 0.02 -10.57 2.59
C LEU A 78 1.49 -10.69 2.18
N GLY A 79 2.14 -9.58 1.85
CA GLY A 79 3.55 -9.53 1.46
C GLY A 79 3.85 -10.08 0.05
N ARG A 80 2.85 -10.55 -0.71
CA ARG A 80 3.07 -11.00 -2.09
C ARG A 80 3.31 -9.80 -3.00
N ILE A 81 4.20 -9.97 -3.97
CA ILE A 81 4.53 -8.95 -4.97
C ILE A 81 3.67 -9.18 -6.20
N PHE A 82 2.90 -8.17 -6.60
CA PHE A 82 2.11 -8.17 -7.83
C PHE A 82 2.69 -7.18 -8.82
N ASN A 83 2.82 -7.59 -10.08
CA ASN A 83 3.24 -6.70 -11.16
C ASN A 83 2.00 -6.04 -11.76
N TYR A 84 1.92 -4.71 -11.66
CA TYR A 84 0.84 -3.91 -12.19
C TYR A 84 1.37 -3.02 -13.32
N LYS A 85 0.74 -3.08 -14.49
CA LYS A 85 1.10 -2.23 -15.63
C LYS A 85 0.26 -0.96 -15.59
N PHE A 86 0.93 0.19 -15.51
CA PHE A 86 0.30 1.50 -15.55
C PHE A 86 0.98 2.38 -16.61
N TYR A 87 0.25 2.75 -17.66
CA TYR A 87 0.76 3.47 -18.83
C TYR A 87 2.11 2.93 -19.36
N GLY A 88 2.21 1.60 -19.50
CA GLY A 88 3.40 0.93 -20.02
C GLY A 88 4.54 0.72 -19.00
N ARG A 89 4.41 1.25 -17.78
CA ARG A 89 5.39 1.04 -16.70
C ARG A 89 4.96 -0.09 -15.78
N ASN A 90 5.93 -0.86 -15.29
CA ASN A 90 5.70 -1.88 -14.28
C ASN A 90 5.82 -1.25 -12.89
N ILE A 91 4.78 -1.43 -12.09
CA ILE A 91 4.71 -1.03 -10.68
C ILE A 91 4.56 -2.30 -9.85
N HIS A 92 5.32 -2.40 -8.77
CA HIS A 92 5.23 -3.52 -7.84
C HIS A 92 4.25 -3.19 -6.70
N LEU A 93 3.10 -3.85 -6.68
CA LEU A 93 2.09 -3.69 -5.64
C LEU A 93 2.28 -4.74 -4.54
N ILE A 94 2.33 -4.31 -3.29
CA ILE A 94 2.57 -5.19 -2.14
C ILE A 94 1.48 -4.96 -1.08
N PRO A 95 0.53 -5.90 -0.93
CA PRO A 95 -0.53 -5.82 0.09
C PRO A 95 0.04 -6.08 1.49
N LEU A 96 -0.25 -5.18 2.42
CA LEU A 96 0.12 -5.29 3.82
C LEU A 96 -1.10 -5.05 4.73
N TYR A 97 -1.00 -5.41 5.99
CA TYR A 97 -2.00 -5.00 6.98
C TYR A 97 -1.97 -3.49 7.18
N HIS A 98 -3.13 -2.94 7.52
CA HIS A 98 -3.21 -1.54 7.93
C HIS A 98 -2.51 -1.36 9.30
N PRO A 99 -1.70 -0.30 9.52
CA PRO A 99 -1.02 -0.08 10.80
C PRO A 99 -1.97 -0.10 12.00
N GLY A 100 -3.15 0.51 11.88
CA GLY A 100 -4.19 0.50 12.92
C GLY A 100 -4.69 -0.91 13.29
N TYR A 101 -4.66 -1.87 12.37
CA TYR A 101 -4.98 -3.27 12.67
C TYR A 101 -3.87 -3.92 13.50
N CYS A 102 -2.61 -3.68 13.17
CA CYS A 102 -1.45 -4.19 13.91
C CYS A 102 -1.36 -3.60 15.33
N LEU A 103 -1.81 -2.36 15.55
CA LEU A 103 -1.87 -1.76 16.89
C LEU A 103 -2.87 -2.49 17.81
N ARG A 104 -3.96 -3.01 17.25
CA ARG A 104 -4.97 -3.77 18.01
C ARG A 104 -4.61 -5.24 18.17
N ASN A 105 -3.71 -5.77 17.33
CA ASN A 105 -3.38 -7.20 17.26
C ASN A 105 -1.86 -7.42 17.33
N PRO A 106 -1.30 -7.66 18.53
CA PRO A 106 0.15 -7.78 18.72
C PRO A 106 0.82 -8.86 17.86
N SER A 107 0.18 -10.02 17.67
CA SER A 107 0.70 -11.10 16.82
C SER A 107 0.87 -10.68 15.35
N SER A 108 0.00 -9.78 14.89
CA SER A 108 0.07 -9.24 13.53
C SER A 108 1.20 -8.22 13.37
N LYS A 109 1.63 -7.56 14.44
CA LYS A 109 2.79 -6.66 14.42
C LYS A 109 4.08 -7.44 14.14
N GLN A 110 4.32 -8.52 14.87
CA GLN A 110 5.51 -9.38 14.68
C GLN A 110 5.54 -9.97 13.26
N LYS A 111 4.38 -10.47 12.79
CA LYS A 111 4.26 -10.98 11.41
C LYS A 111 4.62 -9.92 10.36
N MET A 112 4.20 -8.67 10.58
CA MET A 112 4.53 -7.56 9.68
C MET A 112 6.02 -7.24 9.66
N GLU A 113 6.70 -7.25 10.81
CA GLU A 113 8.13 -6.98 10.90
C GLU A 113 8.94 -8.00 10.09
N VAL A 114 8.63 -9.29 10.21
CA VAL A 114 9.28 -10.36 9.42
C VAL A 114 9.05 -10.18 7.92
N ILE A 115 7.81 -9.86 7.51
CA ILE A 115 7.50 -9.63 6.09
C ILE A 115 8.28 -8.45 5.54
N LEU A 116 8.37 -7.35 6.29
CA LEU A 116 9.10 -6.16 5.86
C LEU A 116 10.60 -6.40 5.76
N GLN A 117 11.18 -7.17 6.70
CA GLN A 117 12.58 -7.60 6.62
C GLN A 117 12.85 -8.40 5.35
N ASN A 118 11.98 -9.36 5.01
CA ASN A 118 12.12 -10.16 3.79
C ASN A 118 11.97 -9.34 2.49
N LEU A 119 11.31 -8.18 2.56
CA LEU A 119 11.11 -7.30 1.41
C LEU A 119 12.19 -6.23 1.28
N LYS A 120 13.08 -6.09 2.27
CA LYS A 120 14.08 -5.02 2.32
C LYS A 120 14.97 -5.02 1.07
N ASP A 121 15.64 -6.13 0.78
CA ASP A 121 16.55 -6.24 -0.36
C ASP A 121 15.82 -6.01 -1.69
N PHE A 122 14.57 -6.47 -1.79
CA PHE A 122 13.74 -6.21 -2.95
C PHE A 122 13.47 -4.71 -3.12
N VAL A 123 13.05 -4.02 -2.07
CA VAL A 123 12.77 -2.57 -2.11
C VAL A 123 14.04 -1.80 -2.46
N GLU A 124 15.17 -2.11 -1.82
CA GLU A 124 16.46 -1.47 -2.10
C GLU A 124 16.84 -1.63 -3.59
N SER A 125 16.67 -2.83 -4.15
CA SER A 125 16.92 -3.09 -5.58
C SER A 125 16.03 -2.29 -6.55
N LYS A 126 14.91 -1.73 -6.09
CA LYS A 126 13.98 -0.94 -6.93
C LYS A 126 14.08 0.55 -6.73
N VAL A 127 14.56 1.00 -5.57
CA VAL A 127 14.66 2.42 -5.22
C VAL A 127 16.01 3.02 -5.64
N VAL A 128 17.10 2.24 -5.66
CA VAL A 128 18.47 2.74 -5.92
C VAL A 128 18.78 2.96 -7.42
N HIS A 129 17.88 2.58 -8.33
CA HIS A 129 18.09 2.67 -9.78
C HIS A 129 17.40 3.87 -10.47
N VAL A 130 17.18 4.98 -9.76
CA VAL A 130 16.70 6.23 -10.34
C VAL A 130 17.68 7.36 -10.09
#